data_AF-A0A2P4X709-F1
#
_entry.id   AF-A0A2P4X709-F1
#
_cell.length_a   1.000
_cell.length_b   1.000
_cell.length_c   1.000
_cell.angle_alpha   90.00
_cell.angle_beta   90.00
_cell.angle_gamma   90.00
#
_symmetry.space_group_name_H-M   'P 1'
#
loop_
_entity.id
_entity.type
_entity.pdbx_description
1 polymer ?
#
loop_
_entity_poly.entity_id
_entity_poly.type
_entity_poly.pdbx_seq_one_letter_code
_entity_poly.pdbx_strand_id
1 'polypeptide(L)'
;MDKFGEMDSYEEAQGLLAVITERSLPKTKKAIAGKFNEDDCEADIRYVFPQVFVKKALSAIRVFLKSIGDEVSGDVVGVAHRYGVRDRYKTGYRLGPKYKHQADWNPNGTSRKQAIDWVQNTNIKRIGIPMELQDGVSDIPADREAMIKRIPLRRSRSTPFGGLPYRELLSFCENKWVNDGAMSHGITLLQREHDGVGIVNPLFHRLSDRAARVTAVSVGNPFQEGHHLILVPLHLEDSHWCGAVIDLRSDSRGITIFDPLQAKKDKYYAACKTTLKDLYGELYEILHVKLETKCRQPDASSCGVAVLMFFECILRGVALPTTPSQSFMRFMRMRYLLKGIL
;
A
#
# COMPACT_ATOMS: atom_id res chain seq x y z
N MET A 1 -30.83 -1.41 -26.40
CA MET A 1 -32.11 -2.15 -26.44
C MET A 1 -31.87 -3.52 -25.89
N ASP A 2 -32.52 -3.78 -24.76
CA ASP A 2 -32.31 -4.88 -23.84
C ASP A 2 -32.68 -6.25 -24.39
N LYS A 3 -31.81 -7.23 -24.13
CA LYS A 3 -32.14 -8.66 -24.01
C LYS A 3 -31.30 -9.33 -22.91
N PHE A 4 -31.16 -8.67 -21.76
CA PHE A 4 -30.46 -9.23 -20.59
C PHE A 4 -31.21 -9.00 -19.26
N GLY A 5 -32.52 -8.76 -19.34
CA GLY A 5 -33.35 -8.39 -18.19
C GLY A 5 -33.87 -9.56 -17.34
N GLU A 6 -33.88 -10.80 -17.84
CA GLU A 6 -34.53 -11.90 -17.13
C GLU A 6 -33.75 -13.20 -17.36
N MET A 7 -32.97 -13.62 -16.37
CA MET A 7 -32.48 -15.00 -16.23
C MET A 7 -32.64 -15.37 -14.75
N ASP A 8 -33.79 -15.97 -14.45
CA ASP A 8 -34.30 -16.23 -13.09
C ASP A 8 -34.22 -17.72 -12.70
N SER A 9 -33.49 -18.54 -13.47
CA SER A 9 -33.47 -20.00 -13.28
C SER A 9 -32.09 -20.56 -12.91
N TYR A 10 -32.10 -21.62 -12.11
CA TYR A 10 -30.91 -22.35 -11.64
C TYR A 10 -30.17 -23.05 -12.79
N GLU A 11 -30.92 -23.45 -13.82
CA GLU A 11 -30.41 -24.10 -15.03
C GLU A 11 -29.52 -23.17 -15.87
N GLU A 12 -29.83 -21.88 -15.89
CA GLU A 12 -29.06 -20.85 -16.61
C GLU A 12 -27.73 -20.52 -15.93
N ALA A 13 -27.67 -20.61 -14.60
CA ALA A 13 -26.41 -20.52 -13.85
C ALA A 13 -25.52 -21.77 -14.05
N GLN A 14 -26.11 -22.95 -14.27
CA GLN A 14 -25.39 -24.20 -14.55
C GLN A 14 -24.66 -24.18 -15.90
N GLY A 15 -25.23 -23.54 -16.93
CA GLY A 15 -24.58 -23.42 -18.24
C GLY A 15 -23.26 -22.63 -18.20
N LEU A 16 -23.14 -21.66 -17.29
CA LEU A 16 -21.91 -20.89 -17.05
C LEU A 16 -20.91 -21.63 -16.14
N LEU A 17 -21.39 -22.46 -15.21
CA LEU A 17 -20.57 -23.29 -14.33
C LEU A 17 -19.88 -24.43 -15.09
N ALA A 18 -20.45 -24.91 -16.20
CA ALA A 18 -19.87 -25.97 -17.03
C ALA A 18 -18.51 -25.60 -17.69
N VAL A 19 -18.16 -24.32 -17.72
CA VAL A 19 -16.89 -23.81 -18.29
C VAL A 19 -15.80 -23.66 -17.22
N ILE A 20 -16.17 -23.76 -15.94
CA ILE A 20 -15.24 -23.69 -14.81
C ILE A 20 -14.95 -25.13 -14.39
N THR A 21 -13.68 -25.55 -14.39
CA THR A 21 -13.32 -26.91 -14.00
C THR A 21 -13.61 -27.13 -12.52
N GLU A 22 -14.77 -27.69 -12.22
CA GLU A 22 -15.22 -27.99 -10.86
C GLU A 22 -14.43 -29.21 -10.34
N ARG A 23 -13.62 -29.02 -9.29
CA ARG A 23 -13.00 -30.14 -8.57
C ARG A 23 -13.96 -30.61 -7.47
N SER A 24 -14.14 -31.92 -7.38
CA SER A 24 -15.00 -32.54 -6.38
C SER A 24 -14.55 -32.25 -4.94
N LEU A 25 -15.53 -32.02 -4.06
CA LEU A 25 -15.30 -31.76 -2.65
C LEU A 25 -14.55 -32.94 -1.98
N PRO A 26 -13.53 -32.68 -1.15
CA PRO A 26 -12.87 -33.74 -0.38
C PRO A 26 -13.89 -34.46 0.52
N LYS A 27 -13.82 -35.80 0.57
CA LYS A 27 -14.77 -36.65 1.31
C LYS A 27 -14.81 -36.39 2.83
N THR A 28 -13.88 -35.62 3.39
CA THR A 28 -13.83 -35.30 4.82
C THR A 28 -14.13 -33.81 5.05
N LYS A 29 -15.08 -33.53 5.95
CA LYS A 29 -15.55 -32.17 6.33
C LYS A 29 -14.47 -31.28 7.00
N LYS A 30 -13.19 -31.67 6.98
CA LYS A 30 -12.06 -30.93 7.57
C LYS A 30 -11.48 -29.83 6.65
N ALA A 31 -12.02 -29.64 5.44
CA ALA A 31 -11.39 -28.78 4.43
C ALA A 31 -11.99 -27.36 4.26
N ILE A 32 -12.81 -26.89 5.20
CA ILE A 32 -13.34 -25.49 5.15
C ILE A 32 -12.57 -24.56 6.11
N ALA A 33 -11.91 -25.12 7.13
CA ALA A 33 -11.09 -24.37 8.07
C ALA A 33 -9.80 -25.15 8.37
N GLY A 34 -8.66 -24.50 8.17
CA GLY A 34 -7.32 -25.03 8.41
C GLY A 34 -6.33 -23.89 8.63
N LYS A 35 -5.14 -24.19 9.16
CA LYS A 35 -4.03 -23.24 9.18
C LYS A 35 -3.37 -23.25 7.81
N PHE A 36 -3.34 -22.09 7.16
CA PHE A 36 -2.72 -21.90 5.85
C PHE A 36 -1.62 -20.84 6.00
N ASN A 37 -0.53 -20.98 5.25
CA ASN A 37 0.47 -19.91 5.16
C ASN A 37 0.00 -18.84 4.12
N GLU A 38 0.71 -17.72 4.06
CA GLU A 38 0.31 -16.57 3.23
C GLU A 38 0.40 -16.90 1.73
N ASP A 39 1.37 -17.71 1.33
CA ASP A 39 1.57 -18.18 -0.05
C ASP A 39 0.46 -19.13 -0.51
N ASP A 40 -0.01 -20.03 0.37
CA ASP A 40 -1.14 -20.95 0.14
C ASP A 40 -2.45 -20.19 -0.05
N CYS A 41 -2.55 -18.99 0.51
CA CYS A 41 -3.73 -18.16 0.38
C CYS A 41 -3.80 -17.55 -1.03
N GLU A 42 -2.70 -17.04 -1.60
CA GLU A 42 -2.69 -16.27 -2.85
C GLU A 42 -3.05 -17.05 -4.11
N ALA A 43 -2.82 -18.37 -4.13
CA ALA A 43 -2.85 -19.14 -5.37
C ALA A 43 -4.23 -19.68 -5.84
N ASP A 44 -5.32 -19.63 -5.03
CA ASP A 44 -6.46 -20.50 -5.32
C ASP A 44 -7.82 -19.95 -4.81
N ILE A 45 -8.70 -19.49 -5.71
CA ILE A 45 -10.12 -19.28 -5.37
C ILE A 45 -10.81 -20.65 -5.48
N ARG A 46 -10.95 -21.36 -4.36
CA ARG A 46 -11.44 -22.74 -4.37
C ARG A 46 -12.96 -22.90 -4.32
N TYR A 47 -13.71 -21.90 -3.82
CA TYR A 47 -15.15 -22.04 -3.60
C TYR A 47 -15.90 -20.72 -3.78
N VAL A 48 -17.09 -20.78 -4.39
CA VAL A 48 -18.03 -19.67 -4.54
C VAL A 48 -19.29 -19.99 -3.74
N PHE A 49 -19.74 -19.07 -2.89
CA PHE A 49 -20.91 -19.29 -2.03
C PHE A 49 -22.01 -18.25 -2.29
N PRO A 50 -23.30 -18.64 -2.19
CA PRO A 50 -24.41 -17.69 -2.24
C PRO A 50 -24.31 -16.64 -1.14
N GLN A 51 -24.66 -15.39 -1.46
CA GLN A 51 -24.58 -14.27 -0.50
C GLN A 51 -25.37 -14.53 0.79
N VAL A 52 -26.51 -15.22 0.68
CA VAL A 52 -27.35 -15.60 1.82
C VAL A 52 -26.60 -16.55 2.76
N PHE A 53 -25.85 -17.51 2.21
CA PHE A 53 -25.02 -18.43 2.98
C PHE A 53 -23.90 -17.68 3.72
N VAL A 54 -23.20 -16.77 3.04
CA VAL A 54 -22.13 -15.97 3.64
C VAL A 54 -22.66 -15.08 4.77
N LYS A 55 -23.80 -14.40 4.55
CA LYS A 55 -24.44 -13.58 5.60
C LYS A 55 -24.84 -14.43 6.81
N LYS A 56 -25.36 -15.64 6.59
CA LYS A 56 -25.76 -16.56 7.67
C LYS A 56 -24.55 -17.07 8.44
N ALA A 57 -23.46 -17.42 7.76
CA ALA A 57 -22.20 -17.83 8.38
C ALA A 57 -21.57 -16.71 9.21
N LEU A 58 -21.50 -15.49 8.68
CA LEU A 58 -21.00 -14.32 9.43
C LEU A 58 -21.86 -14.00 10.65
N SER A 59 -23.18 -14.14 10.53
CA SER A 59 -24.09 -13.96 11.66
C SER A 59 -23.84 -15.01 12.75
N ALA A 60 -23.71 -16.29 12.37
CA ALA A 60 -23.41 -17.37 13.30
C ALA A 60 -22.05 -17.20 14.00
N ILE A 61 -21.02 -16.72 13.29
CA ILE A 61 -19.71 -16.39 13.87
C ILE A 61 -19.85 -15.26 14.89
N ARG A 62 -20.61 -14.20 14.59
CA ARG A 62 -20.85 -13.10 15.54
C ARG A 62 -21.61 -13.56 16.78
N VAL A 63 -22.58 -14.46 16.62
CA VAL A 63 -23.33 -15.06 17.74
C VAL A 63 -22.40 -15.94 18.58
N PHE A 64 -21.56 -16.75 17.95
CA PHE A 64 -20.56 -17.57 18.62
C PHE A 64 -19.58 -16.70 19.43
N LEU A 65 -19.03 -15.64 18.82
CA LEU A 65 -18.14 -14.70 19.52
C LEU A 65 -18.81 -14.02 20.72
N LYS A 66 -20.10 -13.70 20.64
CA LYS A 66 -20.87 -13.15 21.77
C LYS A 66 -21.15 -14.20 22.86
N SER A 67 -21.27 -15.48 22.50
CA SER A 67 -21.56 -16.56 23.45
C SER A 67 -20.38 -17.02 24.30
N ILE A 68 -19.16 -16.57 23.98
CA ILE A 68 -17.94 -16.94 24.71
C ILE A 68 -17.80 -16.15 26.02
N GLY A 69 -18.62 -15.11 26.25
CA GLY A 69 -18.62 -14.29 27.47
C GLY A 69 -17.36 -13.44 27.62
N ASP A 70 -17.43 -12.36 28.42
CA ASP A 70 -16.31 -11.44 28.64
C ASP A 70 -15.12 -12.04 29.45
N GLU A 71 -15.14 -13.36 29.72
CA GLU A 71 -14.11 -14.09 30.49
C GLU A 71 -13.22 -15.02 29.63
N VAL A 72 -12.98 -14.65 28.36
CA VAL A 72 -11.78 -15.09 27.64
C VAL A 72 -10.95 -13.85 27.33
N SER A 73 -9.92 -13.63 28.14
CA SER A 73 -8.94 -12.57 27.95
C SER A 73 -8.22 -12.73 26.61
N GLY A 74 -8.71 -12.01 25.61
CA GLY A 74 -7.90 -11.19 24.72
C GLY A 74 -6.91 -11.85 23.75
N ASP A 75 -6.80 -13.17 23.65
CA ASP A 75 -5.88 -13.79 22.69
C ASP A 75 -6.39 -15.14 22.15
N VAL A 76 -6.26 -15.30 20.83
CA VAL A 76 -6.31 -16.54 20.04
C VAL A 76 -7.70 -17.08 19.69
N VAL A 77 -8.23 -16.68 18.52
CA VAL A 77 -8.67 -17.53 17.38
C VAL A 77 -8.96 -16.61 16.18
N GLY A 78 -8.14 -16.66 15.13
CA GLY A 78 -8.38 -15.96 13.84
C GLY A 78 -9.00 -16.88 12.80
N VAL A 79 -10.01 -16.40 12.07
CA VAL A 79 -10.61 -17.08 10.90
C VAL A 79 -10.39 -16.20 9.67
N ALA A 80 -9.67 -16.71 8.66
CA ALA A 80 -9.48 -16.05 7.37
C ALA A 80 -10.58 -16.45 6.37
N HIS A 81 -11.22 -15.48 5.71
CA HIS A 81 -12.20 -15.73 4.65
C HIS A 81 -11.96 -14.83 3.43
N ARG A 82 -11.90 -15.44 2.23
CA ARG A 82 -12.08 -14.75 0.93
C ARG A 82 -13.49 -15.03 0.43
N TYR A 83 -14.28 -13.99 0.17
CA TYR A 83 -15.49 -14.11 -0.64
C TYR A 83 -15.51 -13.02 -1.70
N GLY A 84 -15.78 -13.40 -2.96
CA GLY A 84 -16.24 -12.48 -3.99
C GLY A 84 -17.76 -12.37 -3.93
N VAL A 85 -18.30 -11.15 -3.95
CA VAL A 85 -19.75 -10.89 -4.00
C VAL A 85 -20.12 -10.42 -5.40
N ARG A 86 -21.02 -11.15 -6.09
CA ARG A 86 -21.61 -10.72 -7.36
C ARG A 86 -22.68 -9.67 -7.07
N ASP A 87 -22.45 -8.43 -7.47
CA ASP A 87 -23.41 -7.33 -7.33
C ASP A 87 -24.38 -7.34 -8.51
N ARG A 88 -25.69 -7.31 -8.23
CA ARG A 88 -26.75 -7.62 -9.20
C ARG A 88 -27.11 -6.45 -10.14
N TYR A 89 -26.45 -5.29 -10.00
CA TYR A 89 -26.80 -4.06 -10.73
C TYR A 89 -25.67 -3.48 -11.59
N LYS A 90 -24.50 -4.14 -11.70
CA LYS A 90 -23.39 -3.65 -12.52
C LYS A 90 -22.78 -4.81 -13.30
N THR A 91 -22.84 -4.75 -14.62
CA THR A 91 -22.29 -5.73 -15.59
C THR A 91 -20.76 -5.73 -15.61
N GLY A 92 -20.13 -6.03 -14.47
CA GLY A 92 -18.70 -6.20 -14.35
C GLY A 92 -18.32 -6.86 -13.03
N TYR A 93 -17.34 -7.76 -13.08
CA TYR A 93 -16.69 -8.29 -11.88
C TYR A 93 -16.08 -7.13 -11.09
N ARG A 94 -16.75 -6.70 -10.02
CA ARG A 94 -16.06 -5.96 -8.96
C ARG A 94 -15.52 -7.00 -8.00
N LEU A 95 -14.20 -7.05 -7.89
CA LEU A 95 -13.60 -7.37 -6.60
C LEU A 95 -14.26 -6.39 -5.62
N GLY A 96 -15.11 -6.92 -4.74
CA GLY A 96 -15.78 -6.12 -3.72
C GLY A 96 -14.74 -5.36 -2.88
N PRO A 97 -15.15 -4.29 -2.18
CA PRO A 97 -14.23 -3.43 -1.46
C PRO A 97 -13.36 -4.29 -0.56
N LYS A 98 -12.03 -4.14 -0.65
CA LYS A 98 -11.13 -4.64 0.37
C LYS A 98 -11.46 -3.87 1.65
N TYR A 99 -12.49 -4.28 2.37
CA TYR A 99 -12.61 -4.02 3.79
C TYR A 99 -11.51 -4.85 4.47
N LYS A 100 -10.26 -4.39 4.41
CA LYS A 100 -9.25 -4.72 5.40
C LYS A 100 -9.66 -4.01 6.69
N HIS A 101 -10.75 -4.46 7.32
CA HIS A 101 -10.89 -4.26 8.75
C HIS A 101 -9.91 -5.21 9.43
N GLN A 102 -8.71 -4.69 9.69
CA GLN A 102 -8.17 -4.63 11.04
C GLN A 102 -8.70 -5.71 11.99
N ALA A 103 -8.21 -6.94 11.83
CA ALA A 103 -8.26 -7.99 12.84
C ALA A 103 -6.97 -8.80 12.68
N ASP A 104 -6.32 -9.09 13.81
CA ASP A 104 -5.01 -9.73 13.96
C ASP A 104 -3.79 -8.80 13.78
N TRP A 105 -3.79 -7.68 14.51
CA TRP A 105 -2.54 -7.02 14.89
C TRP A 105 -2.41 -7.03 16.41
N ASN A 106 -1.74 -8.04 16.96
CA ASN A 106 -1.16 -7.92 18.29
C ASN A 106 0.00 -6.89 18.18
N PRO A 107 -0.17 -5.64 18.64
CA PRO A 107 0.68 -4.55 18.19
C PRO A 107 2.10 -4.54 18.76
N ASN A 108 2.38 -5.39 19.75
CA ASN A 108 3.54 -5.18 20.62
C ASN A 108 4.58 -6.30 20.56
N GLY A 109 4.17 -7.55 20.32
CA GLY A 109 5.05 -8.73 20.36
C GLY A 109 5.34 -9.32 18.99
N THR A 110 4.29 -9.71 18.26
CA THR A 110 4.41 -10.50 17.03
C THR A 110 4.96 -9.67 15.87
N SER A 111 4.48 -8.43 15.68
CA SER A 111 4.94 -7.56 14.59
C SER A 111 6.39 -7.09 14.77
N ARG A 112 6.81 -6.81 16.02
CA ARG A 112 8.22 -6.48 16.31
C ARG A 112 9.12 -7.69 16.13
N LYS A 113 8.73 -8.87 16.62
CA LYS A 113 9.51 -10.10 16.44
C LYS A 113 9.67 -10.46 14.96
N GLN A 114 8.59 -10.38 14.17
CA GLN A 114 8.65 -10.56 12.72
C GLN A 114 9.56 -9.53 12.04
N ALA A 115 9.46 -8.26 12.43
CA ALA A 115 10.34 -7.23 11.89
C ALA A 115 11.81 -7.48 12.24
N ILE A 116 12.11 -7.92 13.47
CA ILE A 116 13.47 -8.31 13.90
C ILE A 116 13.98 -9.48 13.07
N ASP A 117 13.19 -10.56 12.99
CA ASP A 117 13.54 -11.75 12.22
C ASP A 117 13.83 -11.41 10.76
N TRP A 118 12.96 -10.59 10.15
CA TRP A 118 13.14 -10.13 8.78
C TRP A 118 14.43 -9.31 8.59
N VAL A 119 14.73 -8.32 9.44
CA VAL A 119 15.94 -7.49 9.26
C VAL A 119 17.24 -8.25 9.53
N GLN A 120 17.20 -9.26 10.42
CA GLN A 120 18.34 -10.12 10.73
C GLN A 120 18.61 -11.10 9.58
N ASN A 121 17.57 -11.72 9.02
CA ASN A 121 17.71 -12.76 8.01
C ASN A 121 17.79 -12.21 6.57
N THR A 122 17.50 -10.92 6.37
CA THR A 122 17.64 -10.30 5.05
C THR A 122 19.11 -10.12 4.69
N ASN A 123 19.55 -10.88 3.67
CA ASN A 123 20.87 -10.75 3.10
C ASN A 123 20.95 -9.51 2.19
N ILE A 124 21.79 -8.56 2.57
CA ILE A 124 22.07 -7.36 1.77
C ILE A 124 23.42 -7.41 1.05
N LYS A 125 24.17 -8.50 1.20
CA LYS A 125 25.46 -8.68 0.51
C LYS A 125 25.21 -8.87 -0.97
N ARG A 126 26.06 -8.26 -1.80
CA ARG A 126 26.05 -8.38 -3.28
C ARG A 126 24.80 -7.80 -3.96
N ILE A 127 24.12 -6.85 -3.33
CA ILE A 127 23.10 -6.05 -4.00
C ILE A 127 23.80 -4.86 -4.68
N GLY A 128 23.61 -4.68 -5.98
CA GLY A 128 24.06 -3.48 -6.69
C GLY A 128 23.20 -2.29 -6.27
N ILE A 129 23.68 -1.51 -5.30
CA ILE A 129 22.99 -0.31 -4.78
C ILE A 129 23.81 0.91 -5.23
N PRO A 130 23.21 1.92 -5.88
CA PRO A 130 23.89 3.18 -6.17
C PRO A 130 24.49 3.79 -4.89
N MET A 131 25.69 4.34 -4.97
CA MET A 131 26.43 4.86 -3.80
C MET A 131 25.58 5.85 -2.98
N GLU A 132 24.80 6.66 -3.69
CA GLU A 132 23.92 7.68 -3.15
C GLU A 132 22.66 7.12 -2.48
N LEU A 133 22.44 5.80 -2.49
CA LEU A 133 21.33 5.14 -1.79
C LEU A 133 21.82 4.08 -0.79
N GLN A 134 23.14 3.93 -0.58
CA GLN A 134 23.70 2.89 0.29
C GLN A 134 23.56 3.18 1.80
N ASP A 135 23.29 4.43 2.20
CA ASP A 135 23.23 4.82 3.61
C ASP A 135 22.05 4.21 4.37
N GLY A 136 22.08 4.25 5.71
CA GLY A 136 20.92 3.96 6.55
C GLY A 136 20.65 2.49 6.91
N VAL A 137 21.47 1.54 6.42
CA VAL A 137 21.40 0.12 6.79
C VAL A 137 22.79 -0.38 7.20
N SER A 138 22.96 -0.80 8.46
CA SER A 138 24.22 -1.42 8.93
C SER A 138 24.41 -2.79 8.28
N ASP A 139 25.65 -3.18 7.94
CA ASP A 139 25.96 -4.54 7.49
C ASP A 139 25.91 -5.58 8.62
N ILE A 140 25.84 -5.13 9.87
CA ILE A 140 25.82 -5.97 11.07
C ILE A 140 24.35 -6.25 11.46
N PRO A 141 23.88 -7.51 11.41
CA PRO A 141 22.48 -7.85 11.75
C PRO A 141 22.04 -7.43 13.16
N ALA A 142 22.96 -7.48 14.14
CA ALA A 142 22.70 -7.08 15.52
C ALA A 142 22.36 -5.58 15.65
N ASP A 143 22.98 -4.71 14.84
CA ASP A 143 22.69 -3.28 14.84
C ASP A 143 21.27 -3.01 14.34
N ARG A 144 20.85 -3.72 13.28
CA ARG A 144 19.50 -3.61 12.72
C ARG A 144 18.44 -4.03 13.73
N GLU A 145 18.66 -5.16 14.40
CA GLU A 145 17.80 -5.61 15.49
C GLU A 145 17.72 -4.56 16.61
N ALA A 146 18.86 -4.02 17.05
CA ALA A 146 18.92 -3.01 18.08
C ALA A 146 18.11 -1.76 17.70
N MET A 147 18.13 -1.35 16.43
CA MET A 147 17.29 -0.26 15.92
C MET A 147 15.80 -0.61 15.98
N ILE A 148 15.38 -1.79 15.51
CA ILE A 148 13.96 -2.21 15.57
C ILE A 148 13.46 -2.29 17.03
N LYS A 149 14.29 -2.74 17.97
CA LYS A 149 13.97 -2.76 19.40
C LYS A 149 13.74 -1.37 19.98
N ARG A 150 14.40 -0.34 19.43
CA ARG A 150 14.24 1.07 19.85
C ARG A 150 12.96 1.73 19.36
N ILE A 151 12.22 1.14 18.40
CA ILE A 151 10.99 1.74 17.88
C ILE A 151 9.96 1.89 19.01
N PRO A 152 9.51 3.12 19.34
CA PRO A 152 8.52 3.35 20.36
C PRO A 152 7.11 3.15 19.78
N LEU A 153 6.72 1.89 19.53
CA LEU A 153 5.48 1.51 18.82
C LEU A 153 4.18 2.11 19.36
N ARG A 154 4.16 2.52 20.64
CA ARG A 154 3.00 3.15 21.30
C ARG A 154 3.01 4.68 21.23
N ARG A 155 4.05 5.27 20.68
CA ARG A 155 4.21 6.71 20.53
C ARG A 155 3.99 7.11 19.09
N SER A 156 3.77 8.41 18.92
CA SER A 156 3.76 9.08 17.63
C SER A 156 4.91 10.07 17.58
N ARG A 157 5.46 10.28 16.38
CA ARG A 157 6.35 11.41 16.11
C ARG A 157 5.51 12.61 15.69
N SER A 158 5.95 13.81 16.05
CA SER A 158 5.36 15.03 15.50
C SER A 158 5.85 15.22 14.05
N THR A 159 4.93 15.48 13.13
CA THR A 159 5.21 15.83 11.74
C THR A 159 4.37 17.05 11.35
N PRO A 160 4.61 17.67 10.18
CA PRO A 160 3.70 18.68 9.64
C PRO A 160 2.25 18.19 9.52
N PHE A 161 2.04 16.89 9.37
CA PHE A 161 0.70 16.28 9.29
C PHE A 161 0.08 15.95 10.66
N GLY A 162 0.74 16.31 11.76
CA GLY A 162 0.33 15.99 13.12
C GLY A 162 1.03 14.76 13.70
N GLY A 163 0.40 14.10 14.68
CA GLY A 163 0.98 12.95 15.37
C GLY A 163 0.95 11.68 14.50
N LEU A 164 2.11 11.25 14.02
CA LEU A 164 2.26 10.07 13.16
C LEU A 164 2.78 8.85 13.94
N PRO A 165 2.00 7.76 14.10
CA PRO A 165 2.38 6.62 14.94
C PRO A 165 3.61 5.87 14.40
N TYR A 166 4.56 5.52 15.27
CA TYR A 166 5.77 4.77 14.88
C TYR A 166 5.47 3.35 14.37
N ARG A 167 4.37 2.74 14.84
CA ARG A 167 3.97 1.39 14.39
C ARG A 167 3.71 1.31 12.88
N GLU A 168 3.36 2.42 12.22
CA GLU A 168 3.06 2.43 10.79
C GLU A 168 4.31 2.12 9.94
N LEU A 169 5.51 2.42 10.46
CA LEU A 169 6.79 2.06 9.84
C LEU A 169 6.89 0.55 9.57
N LEU A 170 6.23 -0.30 10.37
CA LEU A 170 6.27 -1.75 10.20
C LEU A 170 5.58 -2.22 8.90
N SER A 171 4.87 -1.35 8.18
CA SER A 171 4.37 -1.65 6.83
C SER A 171 5.46 -1.64 5.75
N PHE A 172 6.69 -1.19 6.07
CA PHE A 172 7.85 -1.41 5.21
C PHE A 172 8.37 -2.86 5.24
N CYS A 173 8.07 -3.62 6.29
CA CYS A 173 8.60 -4.97 6.46
C CYS A 173 8.14 -5.93 5.35
N GLU A 174 9.06 -6.80 4.94
CA GLU A 174 8.79 -7.91 4.00
C GLU A 174 8.13 -7.42 2.71
N ASN A 175 7.04 -8.06 2.28
CA ASN A 175 6.26 -7.69 1.09
C ASN A 175 4.98 -6.93 1.48
N LYS A 176 4.93 -6.32 2.67
CA LYS A 176 3.75 -5.57 3.12
C LYS A 176 3.53 -4.36 2.22
N TRP A 177 2.26 -4.04 2.00
CA TRP A 177 1.88 -2.82 1.31
C TRP A 177 2.15 -1.64 2.23
N VAL A 178 2.95 -0.69 1.74
CA VAL A 178 3.16 0.59 2.41
C VAL A 178 1.81 1.26 2.61
N ASN A 179 1.45 1.55 3.85
CA ASN A 179 0.23 2.28 4.16
C ASN A 179 0.49 3.79 4.15
N ASP A 180 -0.55 4.60 4.28
CA ASP A 180 -0.43 6.07 4.24
C ASP A 180 0.46 6.59 5.37
N GLY A 181 0.44 5.93 6.53
CA GLY A 181 1.30 6.32 7.65
C GLY A 181 2.78 6.12 7.37
N ALA A 182 3.17 4.98 6.78
CA ALA A 182 4.54 4.76 6.33
C ALA A 182 4.93 5.67 5.17
N MET A 183 4.01 5.94 4.24
CA MET A 183 4.25 6.94 3.19
C MET A 183 4.50 8.33 3.80
N SER A 184 3.69 8.76 4.78
CA SER A 184 3.90 9.99 5.54
C SER A 184 5.25 10.01 6.25
N HIS A 185 5.68 8.90 6.87
CA HIS A 185 7.01 8.80 7.47
C HIS A 185 8.10 8.98 6.43
N GLY A 186 7.96 8.32 5.27
CA GLY A 186 8.93 8.39 4.18
C GLY A 186 9.10 9.80 3.62
N ILE A 187 8.02 10.50 3.27
CA ILE A 187 8.13 11.86 2.73
C ILE A 187 8.56 12.88 3.80
N THR A 188 8.17 12.70 5.07
CA THR A 188 8.66 13.55 6.18
C THR A 188 10.17 13.35 6.41
N LEU A 189 10.65 12.11 6.29
CA LEU A 189 12.07 11.80 6.33
C LEU A 189 12.81 12.53 5.20
N LEU A 190 12.29 12.46 3.96
CA LEU A 190 12.90 13.14 2.82
C LEU A 190 12.93 14.66 2.98
N GLN A 191 11.84 15.27 3.50
CA GLN A 191 11.82 16.70 3.81
C GLN A 191 12.85 17.09 4.88
N ARG A 192 13.09 16.23 5.87
CA ARG A 192 14.08 16.50 6.93
C ARG A 192 15.52 16.40 6.42
N GLU A 193 15.77 15.52 5.45
CA GLU A 193 17.12 15.27 4.92
C GLU A 193 17.51 16.19 3.76
N HIS A 194 16.55 16.92 3.19
CA HIS A 194 16.75 17.74 2.01
C HIS A 194 16.10 19.11 2.17
N ASP A 195 16.89 20.16 2.03
CA ASP A 195 16.42 21.54 2.11
C ASP A 195 15.52 21.91 0.92
N GLY A 196 14.58 22.83 1.16
CA GLY A 196 13.72 23.37 0.09
C GLY A 196 12.72 22.36 -0.47
N VAL A 197 12.31 21.37 0.32
CA VAL A 197 11.34 20.34 -0.07
C VAL A 197 9.98 20.58 0.60
N GLY A 198 8.96 20.76 -0.22
CA GLY A 198 7.55 20.74 0.19
C GLY A 198 6.98 19.32 0.15
N ILE A 199 6.07 18.99 1.08
CA ILE A 199 5.41 17.67 1.11
C ILE A 199 3.90 17.79 1.21
N VAL A 200 3.20 16.89 0.52
CA VAL A 200 1.74 16.81 0.52
C VAL A 200 1.28 15.62 1.36
N ASN A 201 0.25 15.83 2.19
CA ASN A 201 -0.26 14.79 3.08
C ASN A 201 -0.92 13.66 2.29
N PRO A 202 -0.37 12.43 2.27
CA PRO A 202 -0.91 11.33 1.47
C PRO A 202 -2.37 10.96 1.80
N LEU A 203 -2.86 11.32 2.99
CA LEU A 203 -4.23 11.06 3.40
C LEU A 203 -5.29 11.85 2.61
N PHE A 204 -4.91 12.88 1.86
CA PHE A 204 -5.89 13.69 1.11
C PHE A 204 -6.74 12.81 0.17
N HIS A 205 -6.18 11.75 -0.40
CA HIS A 205 -6.91 10.84 -1.30
C HIS A 205 -8.04 10.07 -0.61
N ARG A 206 -7.97 9.89 0.72
CA ARG A 206 -9.00 9.20 1.52
C ARG A 206 -10.17 10.11 1.88
N LEU A 207 -10.05 11.42 1.65
CA LEU A 207 -11.08 12.38 2.00
C LEU A 207 -12.06 12.52 0.83
N SER A 208 -13.33 12.26 1.10
CA SER A 208 -14.40 12.38 0.11
C SER A 208 -14.76 13.83 -0.18
N ASP A 209 -14.67 14.71 0.82
CA ASP A 209 -14.97 16.13 0.69
C ASP A 209 -13.81 16.91 0.05
N ARG A 210 -14.11 17.69 -0.99
CA ARG A 210 -13.10 18.44 -1.75
C ARG A 210 -12.42 19.52 -0.89
N ALA A 211 -13.15 20.20 -0.02
CA ALA A 211 -12.55 21.24 0.82
C ALA A 211 -11.59 20.63 1.86
N ALA A 212 -11.93 19.47 2.40
CA ALA A 212 -11.05 18.68 3.26
C ALA A 212 -9.80 18.19 2.50
N ARG A 213 -9.93 17.77 1.23
CA ARG A 213 -8.77 17.44 0.38
C ARG A 213 -7.83 18.62 0.20
N VAL A 214 -8.37 19.78 -0.19
CA VAL A 214 -7.57 21.00 -0.39
C VAL A 214 -6.86 21.38 0.91
N THR A 215 -7.57 21.35 2.03
CA THR A 215 -6.98 21.60 3.35
C THR A 215 -5.84 20.64 3.64
N ALA A 216 -6.05 19.33 3.47
CA ALA A 216 -5.04 18.31 3.72
C ALA A 216 -3.80 18.47 2.83
N VAL A 217 -3.97 18.87 1.57
CA VAL A 217 -2.85 19.15 0.65
C VAL A 217 -2.03 20.36 1.12
N SER A 218 -2.67 21.35 1.75
CA SER A 218 -2.00 22.54 2.28
C SER A 218 -1.31 22.34 3.63
N VAL A 219 -1.67 21.32 4.43
CA VAL A 219 -1.14 21.12 5.80
C VAL A 219 0.39 21.07 5.87
N GLY A 220 1.05 20.50 4.87
CA GLY A 220 2.52 20.43 4.82
C GLY A 220 3.21 21.71 4.34
N ASN A 221 2.46 22.80 4.13
CA ASN A 221 2.89 24.04 3.48
C ASN A 221 3.77 23.77 2.24
N PRO A 222 3.29 22.98 1.25
CA PRO A 222 4.13 22.50 0.16
C PRO A 222 4.76 23.64 -0.67
N PHE A 223 4.08 24.78 -0.77
CA PHE A 223 4.53 25.95 -1.53
C PHE A 223 5.07 27.08 -0.64
N GLN A 224 5.53 26.77 0.57
CA GLN A 224 6.21 27.76 1.40
C GLN A 224 7.42 28.35 0.67
N GLU A 225 7.70 29.62 0.91
CA GLU A 225 8.90 30.28 0.40
C GLU A 225 10.16 29.47 0.74
N GLY A 226 11.04 29.30 -0.24
CA GLY A 226 12.23 28.44 -0.16
C GLY A 226 12.02 27.00 -0.63
N HIS A 227 10.78 26.50 -0.71
CA HIS A 227 10.51 25.20 -1.32
C HIS A 227 10.54 25.29 -2.84
N HIS A 228 11.37 24.44 -3.45
CA HIS A 228 11.56 24.38 -4.91
C HIS A 228 11.24 23.00 -5.50
N LEU A 229 11.10 21.97 -4.66
CA LEU A 229 10.61 20.64 -5.04
C LEU A 229 9.44 20.25 -4.14
N ILE A 230 8.29 19.90 -4.72
CA ILE A 230 7.12 19.41 -3.96
C ILE A 230 6.88 17.94 -4.24
N LEU A 231 6.89 17.12 -3.18
CA LEU A 231 6.59 15.69 -3.24
C LEU A 231 5.09 15.46 -3.07
N VAL A 232 4.47 14.84 -4.07
CA VAL A 232 3.03 14.56 -4.10
C VAL A 232 2.80 13.05 -4.19
N PRO A 233 2.65 12.35 -3.05
CA PRO A 233 2.23 10.95 -3.05
C PRO A 233 0.75 10.83 -3.46
N LEU A 234 0.46 9.91 -4.37
CA LEU A 234 -0.87 9.70 -4.95
C LEU A 234 -1.34 8.27 -4.63
N HIS A 235 -2.35 8.14 -3.77
CA HIS A 235 -2.95 6.85 -3.43
C HIS A 235 -4.19 6.61 -4.30
N LEU A 236 -4.06 5.73 -5.28
CA LEU A 236 -5.11 5.44 -6.25
C LEU A 236 -5.85 4.15 -5.89
N GLU A 237 -7.18 4.20 -5.98
CA GLU A 237 -8.09 3.04 -5.83
C GLU A 237 -7.84 2.20 -4.56
N ASP A 238 -7.45 2.85 -3.45
CA ASP A 238 -7.15 2.25 -2.15
C ASP A 238 -6.15 1.08 -2.19
N SER A 239 -5.31 1.02 -3.24
CA SER A 239 -4.48 -0.16 -3.48
C SER A 239 -3.17 0.09 -4.20
N HIS A 240 -2.96 1.28 -4.76
CA HIS A 240 -1.76 1.56 -5.55
C HIS A 240 -1.18 2.94 -5.25
N TRP A 241 0.14 3.00 -5.08
CA TRP A 241 0.87 4.25 -4.94
C TRP A 241 1.48 4.68 -6.26
N CYS A 242 1.21 5.93 -6.62
CA CYS A 242 1.96 6.70 -7.61
C CYS A 242 2.60 7.91 -6.94
N GLY A 243 3.52 8.57 -7.63
CA GLY A 243 4.16 9.78 -7.16
C GLY A 243 4.15 10.85 -8.22
N ALA A 244 4.12 12.10 -7.81
CA ALA A 244 4.46 13.22 -8.66
C ALA A 244 5.43 14.16 -7.94
N VAL A 245 6.36 14.74 -8.68
CA VAL A 245 7.19 15.85 -8.21
C VAL A 245 6.84 17.09 -9.01
N ILE A 246 6.52 18.17 -8.31
CA ILE A 246 6.42 19.50 -8.90
C ILE A 246 7.76 20.19 -8.68
N ASP A 247 8.44 20.51 -9.77
CA ASP A 247 9.71 21.22 -9.76
C ASP A 247 9.47 22.69 -10.11
N LEU A 248 9.88 23.58 -9.22
CA LEU A 248 9.74 25.03 -9.36
C LEU A 248 11.06 25.71 -9.75
N ARG A 249 12.17 24.97 -9.82
CA ARG A 249 13.47 25.52 -10.25
C ARG A 249 13.40 25.95 -11.70
N SER A 250 14.04 27.07 -12.03
CA SER A 250 13.92 27.70 -13.36
C SER A 250 14.40 26.82 -14.52
N ASP A 251 15.36 25.93 -14.29
CA ASP A 251 16.00 25.08 -15.30
C ASP A 251 15.27 23.75 -15.55
N SER A 252 14.44 23.32 -14.61
CA SER A 252 13.80 22.00 -14.57
C SER A 252 12.30 22.07 -14.28
N ARG A 253 11.73 23.27 -14.37
CA ARG A 253 10.35 23.61 -14.04
C ARG A 253 9.35 22.69 -14.75
N GLY A 254 8.56 21.96 -13.98
CA GLY A 254 7.59 21.01 -14.54
C GLY A 254 6.99 20.08 -13.50
N ILE A 255 6.17 19.14 -13.97
CA ILE A 255 5.59 18.07 -13.16
C ILE A 255 6.08 16.74 -13.73
N THR A 256 6.77 15.94 -12.92
CA THR A 256 7.12 14.56 -13.30
C THR A 256 6.22 13.58 -12.55
N ILE A 257 5.47 12.76 -13.28
CA ILE A 257 4.57 11.74 -12.73
C ILE A 257 5.20 10.36 -12.89
N PHE A 258 5.10 9.54 -11.85
CA PHE A 258 5.63 8.19 -11.79
C PHE A 258 4.57 7.16 -11.34
N ASP A 259 4.32 6.17 -12.20
CA ASP A 259 3.58 4.95 -11.86
C ASP A 259 4.57 3.77 -11.83
N PRO A 260 4.93 3.24 -10.64
CA PRO A 260 5.84 2.11 -10.52
C PRO A 260 5.36 0.83 -11.21
N LEU A 261 4.04 0.62 -11.34
CA LEU A 261 3.50 -0.60 -11.97
C LEU A 261 3.54 -0.52 -13.50
N GLN A 262 3.47 0.71 -14.02
CA GLN A 262 3.31 1.03 -15.43
C GLN A 262 2.18 0.22 -16.06
N ALA A 263 0.98 0.38 -15.49
CA ALA A 263 -0.17 -0.41 -15.89
C ALA A 263 -0.51 -0.22 -17.39
N LYS A 264 -1.02 -1.28 -18.02
CA LYS A 264 -1.45 -1.23 -19.44
C LYS A 264 -2.45 -0.09 -19.65
N LYS A 265 -2.39 0.55 -20.83
CA LYS A 265 -3.26 1.65 -21.25
C LYS A 265 -3.15 2.91 -20.37
N ASP A 266 -2.01 3.12 -19.71
CA ASP A 266 -1.71 4.32 -18.93
C ASP A 266 -2.76 4.65 -17.86
N LYS A 267 -3.47 3.62 -17.34
CA LYS A 267 -4.60 3.79 -16.42
C LYS A 267 -4.25 4.70 -15.23
N TYR A 268 -3.12 4.42 -14.56
CA TYR A 268 -2.73 5.18 -13.38
C TYR A 268 -2.11 6.53 -13.72
N TYR A 269 -1.42 6.66 -14.86
CA TYR A 269 -1.00 7.97 -15.35
C TYR A 269 -2.19 8.90 -15.62
N ALA A 270 -3.24 8.41 -16.26
CA ALA A 270 -4.46 9.19 -16.51
C ALA A 270 -5.15 9.61 -15.20
N ALA A 271 -5.23 8.71 -14.21
CA ALA A 271 -5.76 9.02 -12.89
C ALA A 271 -4.91 10.05 -12.13
N CYS A 272 -3.58 9.95 -12.21
CA CYS A 272 -2.66 10.94 -11.64
C CYS A 272 -2.88 12.32 -12.27
N LYS A 273 -2.89 12.41 -13.61
CA LYS A 273 -3.12 13.67 -14.34
C LYS A 273 -4.44 14.31 -13.94
N THR A 274 -5.50 13.52 -13.85
CA THR A 274 -6.84 13.99 -13.43
C THR A 274 -6.79 14.56 -12.01
N THR A 275 -6.15 13.85 -11.09
CA THR A 275 -6.01 14.28 -9.69
C THR A 275 -5.20 15.57 -9.59
N LEU A 276 -4.04 15.63 -10.25
CA LEU A 276 -3.15 16.80 -10.21
C LEU A 276 -3.82 18.03 -10.84
N LYS A 277 -4.60 17.85 -11.91
CA LYS A 277 -5.39 18.93 -12.51
C LYS A 277 -6.50 19.44 -11.59
N ASP A 278 -7.21 18.56 -10.87
CA ASP A 278 -8.24 18.98 -9.87
C ASP A 278 -7.63 19.77 -8.70
N LEU A 279 -6.44 19.35 -8.24
CA LEU A 279 -5.78 19.97 -7.08
C LEU A 279 -5.09 21.30 -7.42
N TYR A 280 -4.38 21.36 -8.55
CA TYR A 280 -3.46 22.46 -8.84
C TYR A 280 -3.93 23.37 -9.98
N GLY A 281 -5.01 23.02 -10.69
CA GLY A 281 -5.68 23.89 -11.66
C GLY A 281 -4.72 24.58 -12.63
N GLU A 282 -4.65 25.91 -12.57
CA GLU A 282 -3.80 26.74 -13.42
C GLU A 282 -2.32 26.35 -13.37
N LEU A 283 -1.80 25.98 -12.19
CA LEU A 283 -0.40 25.56 -12.06
C LEU A 283 -0.12 24.32 -12.90
N TYR A 284 -1.06 23.38 -12.98
CA TYR A 284 -0.92 22.18 -13.81
C TYR A 284 -0.92 22.51 -15.32
N GLU A 285 -1.69 23.51 -15.75
CA GLU A 285 -1.77 23.91 -17.16
C GLU A 285 -0.52 24.68 -17.63
N ILE A 286 0.13 25.43 -16.72
CA ILE A 286 1.32 26.22 -17.04
C ILE A 286 2.59 25.37 -17.03
N LEU A 287 2.64 24.31 -16.21
CA LEU A 287 3.82 23.46 -16.06
C LEU A 287 3.87 22.35 -17.12
N HIS A 288 5.06 22.09 -17.65
CA HIS A 288 5.25 20.93 -18.53
C HIS A 288 5.10 19.63 -17.74
N VAL A 289 4.23 18.73 -18.19
CA VAL A 289 3.96 17.44 -17.54
C VAL A 289 4.68 16.31 -18.27
N LYS A 290 5.63 15.68 -17.57
CA LYS A 290 6.40 14.52 -18.01
C LYS A 290 5.98 13.25 -17.27
N LEU A 291 6.07 12.11 -17.95
CA LEU A 291 5.91 10.78 -17.36
C LEU A 291 7.28 10.10 -17.20
N GLU A 292 7.54 9.51 -16.03
CA GLU A 292 8.71 8.66 -15.79
C GLU A 292 8.38 7.19 -16.09
N THR A 293 8.84 6.68 -17.23
CA THR A 293 8.45 5.38 -17.76
C THR A 293 9.59 4.35 -17.79
N LYS A 294 10.77 4.68 -17.25
CA LYS A 294 11.94 3.78 -17.33
C LYS A 294 12.05 2.84 -16.14
N CYS A 295 11.51 3.21 -14.98
CA CYS A 295 11.55 2.39 -13.78
C CYS A 295 10.25 1.60 -13.59
N ARG A 296 10.36 0.27 -13.52
CA ARG A 296 9.21 -0.60 -13.19
C ARG A 296 9.50 -1.44 -11.96
N GLN A 297 8.55 -1.47 -11.03
CA GLN A 297 8.67 -2.28 -9.81
C GLN A 297 8.71 -3.78 -10.16
N PRO A 298 9.43 -4.60 -9.38
CA PRO A 298 9.60 -6.03 -9.68
C PRO A 298 8.50 -6.95 -9.13
N ASP A 299 7.55 -6.46 -8.32
CA ASP A 299 6.46 -7.25 -7.69
C ASP A 299 5.13 -6.46 -7.64
N ALA A 300 4.13 -6.98 -6.92
CA ALA A 300 2.80 -6.37 -6.75
C ALA A 300 2.65 -5.50 -5.48
N SER A 301 3.69 -5.37 -4.66
CA SER A 301 3.63 -4.80 -3.29
C SER A 301 4.55 -3.60 -3.06
N SER A 302 5.51 -3.37 -3.96
CA SER A 302 6.61 -2.41 -3.78
C SER A 302 6.32 -1.01 -4.31
N CYS A 303 5.08 -0.71 -4.72
CA CYS A 303 4.71 0.59 -5.30
C CYS A 303 5.03 1.76 -4.38
N GLY A 304 4.67 1.68 -3.09
CA GLY A 304 4.96 2.76 -2.14
C GLY A 304 6.46 2.99 -1.94
N VAL A 305 7.25 1.92 -1.90
CA VAL A 305 8.72 2.01 -1.75
C VAL A 305 9.35 2.58 -3.01
N ALA A 306 8.87 2.17 -4.19
CA ALA A 306 9.33 2.69 -5.46
C ALA A 306 9.01 4.19 -5.61
N VAL A 307 7.86 4.66 -5.11
CA VAL A 307 7.51 6.09 -5.07
C VAL A 307 8.47 6.88 -4.16
N LEU A 308 8.79 6.37 -2.97
CA LEU A 308 9.78 7.02 -2.09
C LEU A 308 11.18 7.06 -2.73
N MET A 309 11.60 5.97 -3.36
CA MET A 309 12.85 5.93 -4.14
C MET A 309 12.84 6.94 -5.27
N PHE A 310 11.74 7.06 -6.01
CA PHE A 310 11.58 8.05 -7.07
C PHE A 310 11.76 9.48 -6.57
N PHE A 311 11.11 9.82 -5.45
CA PHE A 311 11.31 11.11 -4.81
C PHE A 311 12.77 11.34 -4.41
N GLU A 312 13.36 10.38 -3.71
CA GLU A 312 14.74 10.50 -3.24
C GLU A 312 15.76 10.62 -4.37
N CYS A 313 15.58 9.88 -5.47
CA CYS A 313 16.44 10.00 -6.65
C CYS A 313 16.38 11.42 -7.25
N ILE A 314 15.19 12.02 -7.33
CA ILE A 314 15.05 13.41 -7.79
C ILE A 314 15.72 14.38 -6.82
N LEU A 315 15.50 14.24 -5.51
CA LEU A 315 16.08 15.10 -4.48
C LEU A 315 17.62 15.04 -4.46
N ARG A 316 18.18 13.85 -4.71
CA ARG A 316 19.63 13.63 -4.77
C ARG A 316 20.24 13.93 -6.15
N GLY A 317 19.42 14.23 -7.16
CA GLY A 317 19.90 14.45 -8.53
C GLY A 317 20.51 13.22 -9.19
N VAL A 318 20.08 12.01 -8.81
CA VAL A 318 20.62 10.75 -9.33
C VAL A 318 19.61 10.04 -10.24
N ALA A 319 20.13 9.19 -11.12
CA ALA A 319 19.30 8.41 -12.01
C ALA A 319 18.44 7.40 -11.24
N LEU A 320 17.15 7.36 -11.57
CA LEU A 320 16.24 6.34 -11.07
C LEU A 320 16.64 4.97 -11.63
N PRO A 321 16.82 3.92 -10.79
CA PRO A 321 17.08 2.57 -11.28
C PRO A 321 15.97 2.10 -12.21
N THR A 322 16.31 1.63 -13.41
CA THR A 322 15.32 1.24 -14.43
C THR A 322 14.67 -0.12 -14.14
N THR A 323 15.46 -1.08 -13.68
CA THR A 323 15.02 -2.46 -13.40
C THR A 323 15.43 -2.87 -11.98
N PRO A 324 14.87 -2.22 -10.94
CA PRO A 324 15.20 -2.57 -9.56
C PRO A 324 14.86 -4.05 -9.28
N SER A 325 15.83 -4.78 -8.73
CA SER A 325 15.64 -6.19 -8.37
C SER A 325 14.80 -6.33 -7.10
N GLN A 326 14.28 -7.53 -6.85
CA GLN A 326 13.60 -7.87 -5.58
C GLN A 326 14.47 -7.60 -4.36
N SER A 327 15.73 -8.02 -4.40
CA SER A 327 16.68 -7.79 -3.31
C SER A 327 16.95 -6.31 -3.08
N PHE A 328 17.04 -5.54 -4.17
CA PHE A 328 17.18 -4.09 -4.08
C PHE A 328 15.95 -3.42 -3.44
N MET A 329 14.72 -3.82 -3.82
CA MET A 329 13.51 -3.30 -3.17
C MET A 329 13.42 -3.69 -1.69
N ARG A 330 13.86 -4.90 -1.32
CA ARG A 330 13.97 -5.32 0.09
C ARG A 330 14.97 -4.48 0.87
N PHE A 331 16.11 -4.13 0.26
CA PHE A 331 17.06 -3.20 0.86
C PHE A 331 16.42 -1.83 1.07
N MET A 332 15.77 -1.25 0.05
CA MET A 332 15.12 0.06 0.15
C MET A 332 14.02 0.08 1.23
N ARG A 333 13.22 -1.00 1.34
CA ARG A 333 12.25 -1.19 2.43
C ARG A 333 12.89 -1.10 3.80
N MET A 334 13.97 -1.86 4.01
CA MET A 334 14.70 -1.85 5.26
C MET A 334 15.30 -0.48 5.55
N ARG A 335 15.85 0.18 4.52
CA ARG A 335 16.44 1.51 4.62
C ARG A 335 15.42 2.54 5.09
N TYR A 336 14.23 2.62 4.48
CA TYR A 336 13.18 3.55 4.92
C TYR A 336 12.63 3.19 6.31
N LEU A 337 12.49 1.90 6.62
CA LEU A 337 12.12 1.46 7.98
C LEU A 337 13.11 2.01 9.00
N LEU A 338 14.41 1.73 8.83
CA LEU A 338 15.45 2.05 9.81
C LEU A 338 15.69 3.57 9.90
N LYS A 339 15.74 4.28 8.77
CA LYS A 339 15.87 5.75 8.76
C LYS A 339 14.66 6.45 9.36
N GLY A 340 13.47 5.86 9.26
CA GLY A 340 12.26 6.36 9.90
C GLY A 340 12.25 6.29 11.43
N ILE A 341 13.15 5.48 12.03
CA ILE A 341 13.33 5.36 13.49
C ILE A 341 14.13 6.54 14.05
N LEU A 342 15.14 6.98 13.27
CA LEU A 342 16.00 8.13 13.55
C LEU A 342 15.22 9.44 13.32
#